data_AF-A0A9E7ECZ7-F1
#
_entry.id   AF-A0A9E7ECZ7-F1
#
_cell.length_a   1.000
_cell.length_b   1.000
_cell.length_c   1.000
_cell.angle_alpha   90.00
_cell.angle_beta   90.00
_cell.angle_gamma   90.00
#
_symmetry.space_group_name_H-M   'P 1'
#
loop_
_entity.id
_entity.type
_entity.pdbx_description
1 polymer ?
#
loop_
_entity_poly.entity_id
_entity_poly.type
_entity_poly.pdbx_seq_one_letter_code
_entity_poly.pdbx_strand_id
1 'polypeptide(L)' 'MKFMLTALKIFYVLDPNLQPILDPTDNDTDEVKAERKKRNEDEVMCRGHILNCLSDRLYDLYIVEPFAKAI' A
#
# COMPACT_ATOMS: atom_id res chain seq x y z
N MET A 1 -0.78 12.08 -0.59
CA MET A 1 -0.78 10.76 -1.27
C MET A 1 -2.09 10.39 -1.96
N LYS A 2 -3.26 10.85 -1.47
CA LYS A 2 -4.56 10.52 -2.08
C LYS A 2 -4.60 10.74 -3.59
N PHE A 3 -4.12 11.88 -4.09
CA PHE A 3 -4.06 12.16 -5.53
C PHE A 3 -3.28 11.10 -6.34
N MET A 4 -2.03 10.80 -5.96
CA MET A 4 -1.19 9.82 -6.65
C MET A 4 -1.81 8.41 -6.61
N LEU A 5 -2.31 7.98 -5.45
CA LEU A 5 -2.93 6.66 -5.30
C LEU A 5 -4.25 6.54 -6.07
N THR A 6 -5.03 7.63 -6.17
CA THR A 6 -6.24 7.69 -7.00
C THR A 6 -5.88 7.64 -8.48
N ALA A 7 -4.83 8.34 -8.92
CA ALA A 7 -4.36 8.30 -10.32
C ALA A 7 -3.89 6.89 -10.72
N LEU A 8 -3.24 6.18 -9.80
CA LEU A 8 -2.85 4.78 -9.96
C LEU A 8 -4.02 3.78 -9.77
N LYS A 9 -5.22 4.27 -9.41
CA LYS A 9 -6.43 3.46 -9.11
C LYS A 9 -6.27 2.46 -7.95
N ILE A 10 -5.31 2.67 -7.06
CA ILE A 10 -5.03 1.79 -5.91
C ILE A 10 -5.48 2.37 -4.57
N PHE A 11 -6.07 3.57 -4.55
CA PHE A 11 -6.49 4.24 -3.30
C PHE A 11 -7.43 3.39 -2.43
N TYR A 12 -8.25 2.52 -3.05
CA TYR A 12 -9.16 1.61 -2.35
C TYR A 12 -8.44 0.63 -1.41
N VAL A 13 -7.16 0.32 -1.66
CA VAL A 13 -6.32 -0.53 -0.80
C VAL A 13 -6.18 0.04 0.62
N LEU A 14 -6.35 1.35 0.78
CA LEU A 14 -6.24 2.03 2.08
C LEU A 14 -7.54 2.00 2.89
N ASP A 15 -8.63 1.45 2.36
CA ASP A 15 -9.89 1.35 3.11
C ASP A 15 -9.71 0.42 4.33
N PRO A 16 -9.94 0.89 5.57
CA PRO A 16 -9.85 0.05 6.76
C PRO A 16 -10.88 -1.09 6.77
N ASN A 17 -11.98 -0.97 6.02
CA ASN A 17 -13.02 -1.99 5.90
C ASN A 17 -12.83 -2.89 4.68
N LEU A 18 -11.68 -2.82 4.00
CA LEU A 18 -11.39 -3.66 2.84
C LEU A 18 -11.41 -5.13 3.26
N GLN A 19 -12.32 -5.90 2.68
CA GLN A 19 -12.43 -7.34 2.96
C GLN A 19 -11.13 -8.05 2.62
N PRO A 20 -10.69 -9.09 3.33
CA PRO A 20 -9.48 -9.83 2.98
C PRO A 20 -9.59 -10.47 1.58
N ILE A 21 -8.44 -10.76 0.98
CA ILE A 21 -8.40 -11.53 -0.28
C ILE A 21 -8.78 -12.96 0.06
N LEU A 22 -9.87 -13.47 -0.53
CA LEU A 22 -10.29 -14.86 -0.32
C LEU A 22 -9.27 -15.82 -0.94
N ASP A 23 -9.07 -16.97 -0.29
CA ASP A 23 -8.25 -18.05 -0.82
C ASP A 23 -8.81 -18.57 -2.16
N PRO A 24 -7.94 -19.06 -3.07
CA PRO A 24 -8.39 -19.67 -4.32
C PRO A 24 -9.28 -20.87 -4.08
N THR A 25 -10.39 -20.93 -4.81
CA THR A 25 -11.26 -22.11 -4.85
C THR A 25 -11.36 -22.67 -6.26
N ASP A 26 -11.57 -23.98 -6.39
CA ASP A 26 -11.68 -24.65 -7.70
C ASP A 26 -12.88 -24.16 -8.54
N ASN A 27 -13.87 -23.54 -7.88
CA ASN A 27 -15.06 -22.97 -8.53
C ASN A 27 -14.88 -21.49 -8.92
N ASP A 28 -13.71 -20.89 -8.68
CA ASP A 28 -13.47 -19.49 -9.04
C ASP A 28 -13.50 -19.31 -10.56
N THR A 29 -14.29 -18.34 -11.01
CA THR A 29 -14.28 -17.93 -12.42
C THR A 29 -12.97 -17.21 -12.76
N ASP A 30 -12.64 -17.14 -14.05
CA ASP A 30 -11.40 -16.48 -14.48
C ASP A 30 -11.39 -14.98 -14.13
N GLU A 31 -12.55 -14.33 -14.09
CA GLU A 31 -12.70 -12.95 -13.64
C GLU A 31 -12.32 -12.79 -12.17
N VAL A 32 -12.78 -13.71 -11.30
CA VAL A 32 -12.45 -13.70 -9.87
C VAL A 32 -10.95 -13.90 -9.66
N LYS A 33 -10.33 -14.80 -10.42
CA LYS A 33 -8.87 -15.03 -10.38
C LYS A 33 -8.10 -13.79 -10.83
N ALA A 34 -8.55 -13.12 -11.88
CA ALA A 34 -7.92 -11.91 -12.41
C ALA A 34 -8.04 -10.73 -11.43
N GLU A 35 -9.21 -10.49 -10.85
CA GLU A 35 -9.42 -9.46 -9.84
C GLU A 35 -8.59 -9.74 -8.57
N ARG A 36 -8.54 -11.01 -8.11
CA ARG A 36 -7.66 -11.41 -7.01
C ARG A 36 -6.19 -11.07 -7.31
N LYS A 37 -5.70 -11.42 -8.50
CA LYS A 37 -4.32 -11.17 -8.90
C LYS A 37 -4.01 -9.67 -8.92
N LYS A 38 -4.85 -8.88 -9.58
CA LYS A 38 -4.73 -7.42 -9.64
C LYS A 38 -4.72 -6.80 -8.25
N ARG A 39 -5.61 -7.25 -7.37
CA ARG A 39 -5.67 -6.75 -6.00
C ARG A 39 -4.41 -7.08 -5.20
N ASN A 40 -3.86 -8.29 -5.33
CA ASN A 40 -2.58 -8.64 -4.71
C ASN A 40 -1.45 -7.70 -5.18
N GLU A 41 -1.39 -7.43 -6.49
CA GLU A 41 -0.39 -6.51 -7.07
C GLU A 41 -0.57 -5.08 -6.53
N ASP A 42 -1.81 -4.59 -6.47
CA ASP A 42 -2.15 -3.27 -5.92
C ASP A 42 -1.76 -3.16 -4.42
N GLU A 43 -2.00 -4.22 -3.63
CA GLU A 43 -1.64 -4.27 -2.21
C GLU A 43 -0.13 -4.24 -2.00
N VAL A 44 0.63 -5.04 -2.76
CA VAL A 44 2.10 -5.03 -2.71
C VAL A 44 2.65 -3.67 -3.12
N MET A 45 2.14 -3.09 -4.21
CA MET A 45 2.60 -1.78 -4.67
C MET A 45 2.28 -0.67 -3.68
N CYS A 46 1.06 -0.63 -3.13
CA CYS A 46 0.65 0.43 -2.21
C CYS A 46 1.27 0.25 -0.83
N ARG A 47 0.99 -0.87 -0.16
CA ARG A 47 1.38 -1.11 1.24
C ARG A 47 2.83 -1.56 1.36
N GLY A 48 3.30 -2.39 0.43
CA GLY A 48 4.67 -2.92 0.45
C GLY A 48 5.74 -1.96 -0.06
N HIS A 49 5.43 -1.09 -1.03
CA HIS A 49 6.43 -0.21 -1.63
C HIS A 49 6.16 1.28 -1.41
N ILE A 50 5.01 1.80 -1.84
CA ILE A 50 4.76 3.25 -1.78
C ILE A 50 4.74 3.74 -0.34
N LEU A 51 3.97 3.09 0.54
CA LEU A 51 3.88 3.50 1.95
C LEU A 51 5.20 3.28 2.69
N ASN A 52 5.92 2.20 2.41
CA ASN A 52 7.22 1.92 3.02
C ASN A 52 8.26 2.97 2.63
N CYS A 53 8.47 3.23 1.34
CA CYS A 53 9.40 4.27 0.88
C CYS A 53 9.11 5.66 1.46
N LEU A 54 7.82 6.00 1.63
CA LEU A 54 7.44 7.25 2.27
C LEU A 54 7.75 7.26 3.76
N SER A 55 7.51 6.14 4.44
CA SER A 55 7.80 6.00 5.87
C SER A 55 9.30 6.05 6.12
N ASP A 56 10.10 5.42 5.27
CA ASP A 56 11.57 5.48 5.33
C ASP A 56 12.06 6.92 5.15
N ARG A 57 11.56 7.63 4.13
CA ARG A 57 11.91 9.04 3.92
C ARG A 57 11.47 9.94 5.07
N LEU A 58 10.32 9.64 5.69
CA LEU A 58 9.85 10.35 6.86
C LEU A 58 10.78 10.09 8.05
N TYR A 59 11.17 8.84 8.26
CA TYR A 59 12.12 8.44 9.29
C TYR A 59 13.47 9.14 9.09
N ASP A 60 14.02 9.15 7.88
CA ASP A 60 15.23 9.89 7.55
C ASP A 60 15.10 11.37 7.91
N LEU A 61 13.97 12.01 7.59
CA LEU A 61 13.74 13.42 7.91
C LEU A 61 13.71 13.69 9.43
N TYR A 62 13.09 12.81 10.22
CA TYR A 62 12.99 12.96 11.67
C TYR A 62 14.27 12.57 12.40
N ILE A 63 15.04 11.61 11.88
CA ILE A 63 16.31 11.17 12.46
C ILE A 63 17.44 12.15 12.12
N VAL A 64 17.35 12.80 10.95
CA VAL A 64 18.30 13.84 10.53
C VAL A 64 17.96 15.20 11.17
N GLU A 65 16.88 15.34 11.94
CA GLU A 65 16.77 16.45 12.88
C GLU A 65 17.77 16.18 14.01
N PRO A 66 18.94 16.84 14.06
CA PRO A 66 19.88 16.60 15.13
C PRO A 66 19.16 16.94 16.43
N PHE A 67 19.23 16.02 17.39
CA PHE A 67 18.93 16.33 18.78
C PHE A 67 19.45 17.73 19.09
N ALA A 68 18.50 18.58 19.50
CA ALA A 68 18.61 19.94 20.02
C ALA A 68 20.01 20.57 20.23
N LYS A 69 20.05 21.88 19.94
CA LYS A 69 20.82 22.91 20.67
C LYS A 69 21.39 22.47 22.03
N ALA A 70 22.63 22.95 22.26
CA ALA A 70 23.36 23.14 23.53
C ALA A 70 24.51 22.16 23.79
N ILE A 71 25.71 22.51 23.28
CA ILE A 71 26.91 22.83 24.09
C ILE A 71 27.57 24.05 23.46
#